data_AF-A0A832CA07-F1
#
_entry.id   AF-A0A832CA07-F1
#
_cell.length_a   1.000
_cell.length_b   1.000
_cell.length_c   1.000
_cell.angle_alpha   90.00
_cell.angle_beta   90.00
_cell.angle_gamma   90.00
#
_symmetry.space_group_name_H-M   'P 1'
#
loop_
_entity.id
_entity.type
_entity.pdbx_description
1 polymer ?
#
loop_
_entity_poly.entity_id
_entity_poly.type
_entity_poly.pdbx_seq_one_letter_code
_entity_poly.pdbx_strand_id
1 'polypeptide(L)'
;AIAKEVKNVLDSPSVDVAVFCGGTGITATDVTIETVSPFMEKTLPGFGELFRLLSYERIGSAAILSRAFAGVAKGKVFFCVPGSTDAVRLCFEKLILPEAAHIVKHVRE
;
A
#
# COMPACT_ATOMS: atom_id res chain seq x y z
N ALA A 1 1.18 0.19 17.29
CA ALA A 1 1.52 1.48 16.66
C ALA A 1 0.76 1.67 15.35
N ILE A 2 0.92 0.78 14.36
CA ILE A 2 0.31 0.87 13.02
C ILE A 2 -1.21 1.11 13.07
N ALA A 3 -1.96 0.27 13.79
CA ALA A 3 -3.42 0.41 13.90
C ALA A 3 -3.88 1.76 14.48
N LYS A 4 -3.08 2.36 15.39
CA LYS A 4 -3.38 3.70 15.92
C LYS A 4 -3.26 4.74 14.82
N GLU A 5 -2.21 4.64 14.00
CA GLU A 5 -1.99 5.58 12.90
C GLU A 5 -3.01 5.42 11.77
N VAL A 6 -3.45 4.20 11.47
CA VAL A 6 -4.56 3.96 10.54
C VAL A 6 -5.81 4.71 11.01
N LYS A 7 -6.15 4.61 12.31
CA LYS A 7 -7.30 5.35 12.88
C LYS A 7 -7.11 6.87 12.78
N ASN A 8 -5.93 7.38 13.12
CA ASN A 8 -5.61 8.80 12.99
C ASN A 8 -5.82 9.31 11.55
N VAL A 9 -5.34 8.54 10.55
CA VAL A 9 -5.53 8.87 9.14
C VAL A 9 -7.01 8.85 8.77
N LEU A 10 -7.74 7.81 9.17
CA LEU A 10 -9.17 7.67 8.88
C LEU A 10 -10.00 8.82 9.43
N ASP A 11 -9.62 9.34 10.59
CA ASP A 11 -10.34 10.43 11.27
C ASP A 11 -9.81 11.83 10.89
N SER A 12 -8.70 11.90 10.13
CA SER A 12 -8.12 13.17 9.70
C SER A 12 -8.78 13.69 8.41
N PRO A 13 -9.44 14.87 8.44
CA PRO A 13 -10.07 15.44 7.24
C PRO A 13 -9.05 15.97 6.24
N SER A 14 -7.81 16.25 6.65
CA SER A 14 -6.76 16.83 5.80
C SER A 14 -5.88 15.80 5.09
N VAL A 15 -6.13 14.50 5.27
CA VAL A 15 -5.34 13.42 4.66
C VAL A 15 -6.16 12.69 3.62
N ASP A 16 -5.66 12.65 2.38
CA ASP A 16 -6.29 11.94 1.27
C ASP A 16 -5.63 10.58 0.99
N VAL A 17 -4.31 10.50 1.21
CA VAL A 17 -3.46 9.36 0.86
C VAL A 17 -2.56 9.04 2.06
N ALA A 18 -2.46 7.76 2.42
CA ALA A 18 -1.51 7.28 3.42
C ALA A 18 -0.63 6.16 2.86
N VAL A 19 0.67 6.22 3.16
CA VAL A 19 1.65 5.22 2.75
C VAL A 19 2.37 4.68 3.97
N PHE A 20 2.25 3.37 4.20
CA PHE A 20 2.94 2.63 5.23
C PHE A 20 4.12 1.91 4.58
N CYS A 21 5.34 2.26 5.00
CA CYS A 21 6.57 1.74 4.43
C CYS A 21 7.24 0.76 5.41
N GLY A 22 7.46 -0.49 4.96
CA GLY A 22 8.12 -1.53 5.76
C GLY A 22 7.16 -2.39 6.58
N GLY A 23 7.70 -3.44 7.19
CA GLY A 23 6.94 -4.44 7.97
C GLY A 23 6.00 -5.30 7.11
N THR A 24 6.27 -5.43 5.81
CA THR A 24 5.44 -6.20 4.87
C THR A 24 6.01 -7.57 4.53
N GLY A 25 7.19 -7.94 5.03
CA GLY A 25 7.84 -9.22 4.74
C GLY A 25 7.08 -10.46 5.25
N ILE A 26 7.81 -11.55 5.46
CA ILE A 26 7.25 -12.85 5.88
C ILE A 26 7.67 -13.26 7.29
N THR A 27 8.40 -12.40 8.01
CA THR A 27 8.81 -12.68 9.39
C THR A 27 7.64 -12.47 10.35
N ALA A 28 7.73 -13.00 11.57
CA ALA A 28 6.67 -12.86 12.58
C ALA A 28 6.39 -11.40 12.97
N THR A 29 7.33 -10.49 12.74
CA THR A 29 7.19 -9.06 13.02
C THR A 29 6.65 -8.26 11.83
N ASP A 30 6.57 -8.86 10.64
CA ASP A 30 6.02 -8.24 9.45
C ASP A 30 4.49 -8.33 9.46
N VAL A 31 3.85 -7.31 10.04
CA VAL A 31 2.40 -7.30 10.29
C VAL A 31 1.68 -6.11 9.67
N THR A 32 2.35 -5.31 8.84
CA THR A 32 1.78 -4.06 8.31
C THR A 32 0.51 -4.31 7.49
N ILE A 33 0.53 -5.27 6.57
CA ILE A 33 -0.63 -5.57 5.69
C ILE A 33 -1.78 -6.15 6.51
N GLU A 34 -1.48 -7.09 7.41
CA GLU A 34 -2.43 -7.74 8.31
C GLU A 34 -3.06 -6.74 9.28
N THR A 35 -2.34 -5.69 9.64
CA THR A 35 -2.85 -4.63 10.52
C THR A 35 -3.70 -3.61 9.76
N VAL A 36 -3.33 -3.25 8.53
CA VAL A 36 -4.03 -2.21 7.74
C VAL A 36 -5.26 -2.75 7.03
N SER A 37 -5.17 -3.94 6.43
CA SER A 37 -6.23 -4.51 5.58
C SER A 37 -7.61 -4.64 6.23
N PRO A 38 -7.76 -4.95 7.54
CA PRO A 38 -9.09 -5.05 8.18
C PRO A 38 -9.83 -3.70 8.27
N PHE A 39 -9.14 -2.58 8.08
CA PHE A 39 -9.75 -1.24 8.09
C PHE A 39 -10.27 -0.81 6.72
N MET A 40 -9.93 -1.54 5.65
CA MET A 40 -10.29 -1.15 4.29
C MET A 40 -11.72 -1.58 3.94
N GLU A 41 -12.49 -0.69 3.34
CA GLU A 41 -13.85 -0.99 2.85
C GLU A 41 -13.79 -1.75 1.52
N LYS A 42 -12.81 -1.43 0.67
CA LYS A 42 -12.50 -2.14 -0.57
C LYS A 42 -11.00 -2.30 -0.70
N THR A 43 -10.57 -3.46 -1.18
CA THR A 43 -9.17 -3.72 -1.51
C THR A 43 -8.90 -3.49 -2.99
N LEU A 44 -7.67 -3.13 -3.32
CA LEU A 44 -7.18 -2.92 -4.69
C LEU A 44 -6.12 -3.99 -5.01
N PRO A 45 -6.51 -5.25 -5.25
CA PRO A 45 -5.55 -6.37 -5.40
C PRO A 45 -4.55 -6.14 -6.53
N GLY A 46 -4.98 -5.45 -7.60
CA GLY A 46 -4.13 -5.10 -8.75
C GLY A 46 -2.86 -4.32 -8.39
N PHE A 47 -2.84 -3.56 -7.28
CA PHE A 47 -1.63 -2.86 -6.83
C PHE A 47 -0.52 -3.84 -6.46
N GLY A 48 -0.84 -4.85 -5.65
CA GLY A 48 0.14 -5.86 -5.23
C GLY A 48 0.53 -6.79 -6.38
N GLU A 49 -0.40 -7.09 -7.29
CA GLU A 49 -0.16 -7.89 -8.48
C GLU A 49 0.81 -7.20 -9.45
N LEU A 50 0.53 -5.95 -9.82
CA LEU A 50 1.40 -5.16 -10.70
C LEU A 50 2.76 -4.90 -10.05
N PHE A 51 2.79 -4.63 -8.75
CA PHE A 51 4.06 -4.47 -8.04
C PHE A 51 4.92 -5.74 -8.11
N ARG A 52 4.33 -6.92 -7.92
CA ARG A 52 5.06 -8.20 -8.05
C ARG A 52 5.52 -8.46 -9.49
N LEU A 53 4.71 -8.13 -10.49
CA LEU A 53 5.11 -8.22 -11.90
C LEU A 53 6.33 -7.34 -12.19
N LEU A 54 6.26 -6.05 -11.84
CA LEU A 54 7.37 -5.10 -12.02
C LEU A 54 8.61 -5.49 -11.20
N SER A 55 8.41 -6.07 -10.02
CA SER A 55 9.52 -6.59 -9.21
C SER A 55 10.16 -7.82 -9.86
N TYR A 56 9.35 -8.71 -10.43
CA TYR A 56 9.85 -9.91 -11.11
C TYR A 56 10.77 -9.55 -12.28
N GLU A 57 10.44 -8.51 -13.03
CA GLU A 57 11.30 -7.99 -14.11
C GLU A 57 12.68 -7.50 -13.60
N ARG A 58 12.80 -7.11 -12.32
CA ARG A 58 14.03 -6.59 -11.72
C ARG A 58 14.82 -7.61 -10.91
N ILE A 59 14.13 -8.42 -10.11
CA ILE A 59 14.72 -9.33 -9.11
C ILE A 59 14.36 -10.80 -9.33
N GLY A 60 13.67 -11.12 -10.44
CA GLY A 60 13.28 -12.48 -10.79
C GLY A 60 12.36 -13.12 -9.74
N SER A 61 12.56 -14.42 -9.49
CA SER A 61 11.71 -15.22 -8.60
C SER A 61 11.64 -14.71 -7.16
N ALA A 62 12.62 -13.93 -6.70
CA ALA A 62 12.58 -13.28 -5.39
C ALA A 62 11.35 -12.38 -5.21
N ALA A 63 10.73 -11.92 -6.30
CA ALA A 63 9.46 -11.20 -6.29
C ALA A 63 8.30 -11.97 -5.64
N ILE A 64 8.38 -13.30 -5.51
CA ILE A 64 7.38 -14.10 -4.76
C ILE A 64 7.29 -13.64 -3.30
N LEU A 65 8.40 -13.19 -2.72
CA LEU A 65 8.45 -12.67 -1.35
C LEU A 65 7.97 -11.22 -1.22
N SER A 66 7.78 -10.53 -2.36
CA SER A 66 7.43 -9.12 -2.39
C SER A 66 5.94 -8.92 -2.10
N ARG A 67 5.68 -8.31 -0.95
CA ARG A 67 4.35 -8.07 -0.43
C ARG A 67 4.07 -6.56 -0.39
N ALA A 68 3.04 -6.17 -1.13
CA ALA A 68 2.49 -4.83 -1.18
C ALA A 68 0.96 -4.92 -1.24
N PHE A 69 0.29 -3.92 -0.68
CA PHE A 69 -1.17 -3.89 -0.54
C PHE A 69 -1.69 -2.48 -0.78
N ALA A 70 -2.87 -2.36 -1.36
CA ALA A 70 -3.61 -1.12 -1.41
C ALA A 70 -5.08 -1.35 -1.11
N GLY A 71 -5.72 -0.36 -0.52
CA GLY A 71 -7.14 -0.37 -0.23
C GLY A 71 -7.66 1.04 0.02
N VAL A 72 -8.98 1.16 0.12
CA VAL A 72 -9.65 2.43 0.34
C VAL A 72 -10.64 2.31 1.49
N ALA A 73 -10.80 3.41 2.23
CA ALA A 73 -11.79 3.54 3.30
C ALA A 73 -12.06 5.03 3.59
N LYS A 74 -13.31 5.38 3.92
CA LYS A 74 -13.73 6.75 4.25
C LYS A 74 -13.25 7.82 3.26
N GLY A 75 -13.30 7.53 1.95
CA GLY A 75 -12.87 8.48 0.92
C GLY A 75 -11.36 8.75 0.87
N LYS A 76 -10.54 7.80 1.37
CA LYS A 76 -9.07 7.87 1.41
C LYS A 76 -8.46 6.60 0.83
N VAL A 77 -7.23 6.69 0.34
CA VAL A 77 -6.46 5.54 -0.16
C VAL A 77 -5.26 5.25 0.74
N PHE A 78 -5.03 3.96 0.98
CA PHE A 78 -3.95 3.43 1.80
C PHE A 78 -3.07 2.52 0.95
N PHE A 79 -1.76 2.69 1.06
CA PHE A 79 -0.75 1.83 0.45
C PHE A 79 0.16 1.25 1.52
N CYS A 80 0.39 -0.05 1.49
CA CYS A 80 1.47 -0.71 2.23
C CYS A 80 2.53 -1.15 1.23
N VAL A 81 3.75 -0.63 1.38
CA VAL A 81 4.87 -0.89 0.46
C VAL A 81 6.05 -1.50 1.22
N PRO A 82 6.93 -2.28 0.55
CA PRO A 82 8.13 -2.80 1.19
C PRO A 82 9.07 -1.69 1.69
N GLY A 83 9.92 -2.02 2.64
CA GLY A 83 10.83 -1.06 3.28
C GLY A 83 12.12 -0.76 2.51
N SER A 84 12.45 -1.52 1.46
CA SER A 84 13.68 -1.29 0.68
C SER A 84 13.52 -0.08 -0.24
N THR A 85 14.55 0.76 -0.30
CA THR A 85 14.55 2.00 -1.12
C THR A 85 14.19 1.74 -2.58
N ASP A 86 14.66 0.63 -3.15
CA ASP A 86 14.37 0.27 -4.54
C ASP A 86 12.93 -0.15 -4.79
N ALA A 87 12.29 -0.81 -3.82
CA ALA A 87 10.89 -1.17 -3.89
C ALA A 87 9.99 0.06 -3.69
N VAL A 88 10.34 0.93 -2.74
CA VAL A 88 9.65 2.21 -2.51
C VAL A 88 9.68 3.04 -3.78
N ARG A 89 10.86 3.24 -4.39
CA ARG A 89 10.99 3.98 -5.65
C ARG A 89 10.11 3.39 -6.75
N LEU A 90 10.14 2.06 -6.91
CA LEU A 90 9.31 1.37 -7.90
C LEU A 90 7.81 1.59 -7.67
N CYS A 91 7.33 1.42 -6.43
CA CYS A 91 5.93 1.68 -6.07
C CYS A 91 5.52 3.12 -6.39
N PHE A 92 6.32 4.10 -5.98
CA PHE A 92 5.98 5.51 -6.17
C PHE A 92 5.97 5.91 -7.65
N GLU A 93 7.04 5.62 -8.38
CA GLU A 93 7.20 6.08 -9.76
C GLU A 93 6.24 5.37 -10.72
N LYS A 94 5.97 4.07 -10.51
CA LYS A 94 5.19 3.28 -11.46
C LYS A 94 3.72 3.16 -11.11
N LEU A 95 3.33 3.29 -9.84
CA LEU A 95 1.98 2.96 -9.38
C LEU A 95 1.33 4.09 -8.58
N ILE A 96 1.97 4.60 -7.52
CA ILE A 96 1.33 5.54 -6.59
C ILE A 96 1.21 6.94 -7.20
N LEU A 97 2.30 7.53 -7.69
CA LEU A 97 2.26 8.91 -8.21
C LEU A 97 1.33 9.06 -9.42
N PRO A 98 1.27 8.11 -10.38
CA PRO A 98 0.35 8.22 -11.50
C PRO A 98 -1.13 8.10 -11.09
N GLU A 99 -1.46 7.27 -10.08
CA GLU A 99 -2.86 6.87 -9.83
C GLU A 99 -3.47 7.42 -8.54
N ALA A 100 -2.69 7.88 -7.55
CA ALA A 100 -3.24 8.22 -6.24
C ALA A 100 -4.35 9.29 -6.31
N ALA A 101 -4.15 10.36 -7.09
CA ALA A 101 -5.17 11.40 -7.28
C ALA A 101 -6.44 10.86 -7.98
N HIS A 102 -6.26 9.97 -8.95
CA HIS A 102 -7.35 9.35 -9.69
C HIS A 102 -8.17 8.41 -8.81
N ILE A 103 -7.52 7.64 -7.93
CA ILE A 103 -8.16 6.79 -6.92
C ILE A 103 -8.94 7.64 -5.91
N VAL A 104 -8.32 8.71 -5.38
CA VAL A 104 -8.97 9.62 -4.40
C VAL A 104 -10.23 10.25 -4.99
N LYS A 105 -10.22 10.61 -6.28
CA LYS A 105 -11.41 11.11 -6.95
C LYS A 105 -12.54 10.07 -6.92
N HIS A 106 -12.29 8.84 -7.37
CA HIS A 106 -13.32 7.81 -7.50
C HIS A 106 -13.89 7.31 -6.16
N VAL A 107 -13.10 7.32 -5.09
CA VAL A 107 -13.60 6.89 -3.76
C VAL A 107 -14.51 7.95 -3.11
N ARG A 108 -14.58 9.17 -3.66
CA ARG A 108 -15.40 10.28 -3.13
C ARG A 108 -16.66 10.57 -3.95
N GLU A 109 -16.86 9.82 -5.03
CA GLU A 109 -18.09 9.82 -5.83
C GLU A 109 -19.17 8.97 -5.14
#